data_AF-A0ABD6E784-F1
#
_entry.id   AF-A0ABD6E784-F1
#
_cell.length_a   1.000
_cell.length_b   1.000
_cell.length_c   1.000
_cell.angle_alpha   90.00
_cell.angle_beta   90.00
_cell.angle_gamma   90.00
#
_symmetry.space_group_name_H-M   'P 1'
#
loop_
_entity.id
_entity.type
_entity.pdbx_description
1 polymer ?
#
loop_
_entity_poly.entity_id
_entity_poly.type
_entity_poly.pdbx_seq_one_letter_code
_entity_poly.pdbx_strand_id
1 'polypeptide(L)'
;MAPKTFPFDMDSLANALAPFVSKYISDSITAALAKQHDELIAKLEQLIAVDSSLSSIISSTHEQPAHPIISNSALYSTVARVVHTDAAVLKEIAKRAVFIGVPHASTKDPTTKKDSSMVAEVIRQSDSRELLDALEAGNISTQRHP
;
A
#
# COMPACT_ATOMS: atom_id res chain seq x y z
N MET A 1 36.85 7.67 -72.67
CA MET A 1 35.54 7.53 -72.03
C MET A 1 35.71 7.85 -70.56
N ALA A 2 35.28 9.02 -70.11
CA ALA A 2 35.30 9.37 -68.68
C ALA A 2 34.08 8.75 -67.98
N PRO A 3 34.23 8.23 -66.74
CA PRO A 3 33.11 7.64 -66.01
C PRO A 3 32.15 8.75 -65.56
N LYS A 4 30.87 8.62 -65.92
CA LYS A 4 29.80 9.49 -65.41
C LYS A 4 29.55 9.15 -63.95
N THR A 5 30.03 9.97 -63.04
CA THR A 5 29.59 9.97 -61.64
C THR A 5 28.24 10.66 -61.57
N PHE A 6 27.19 9.89 -61.26
CA PHE A 6 25.91 10.46 -60.87
C PHE A 6 26.01 10.93 -59.42
N PRO A 7 25.80 12.22 -59.12
CA PRO A 7 25.78 12.68 -57.74
C PRO A 7 24.54 12.10 -57.07
N PHE A 8 24.75 11.25 -56.06
CA PHE A 8 23.68 10.81 -55.18
C PHE A 8 23.34 11.98 -54.26
N ASP A 9 22.18 12.59 -54.46
CA ASP A 9 21.71 13.70 -53.65
C ASP A 9 20.96 13.17 -52.41
N MET A 10 21.64 13.23 -51.27
CA MET A 10 21.09 12.80 -49.98
C MET A 10 19.92 13.69 -49.54
N ASP A 11 19.88 14.96 -49.97
CA ASP A 11 18.81 15.88 -49.60
C ASP A 11 17.50 15.53 -50.34
N SER A 12 17.60 15.08 -51.60
CA SER A 12 16.45 14.54 -52.33
C SER A 12 15.90 13.26 -51.70
N LEU A 13 16.77 12.38 -51.19
CA LEU A 13 16.35 11.16 -50.50
C LEU A 13 15.69 11.48 -49.16
N ALA A 14 16.27 12.41 -48.39
CA ALA A 14 15.70 12.87 -47.12
C ALA A 14 14.32 13.51 -47.32
N ASN A 15 14.16 14.37 -48.33
CA ASN A 15 12.87 14.98 -48.66
C ASN A 15 11.83 13.96 -49.15
N ALA A 16 12.25 12.91 -49.84
CA ALA A 16 11.35 11.82 -50.24
C ALA A 16 10.91 10.95 -49.05
N LEU A 17 11.78 10.74 -48.06
CA LEU A 17 11.49 9.92 -46.87
C LEU A 17 10.74 10.70 -45.77
N ALA A 18 10.95 12.01 -45.67
CA ALA A 18 10.36 12.89 -44.66
C ALA A 18 8.84 12.72 -44.48
N PRO A 19 7.99 12.72 -45.55
CA PRO A 19 6.56 12.55 -45.37
C PRO A 19 6.17 11.14 -44.86
N PHE A 20 6.91 10.10 -45.23
CA PHE A 20 6.66 8.73 -44.77
C PHE A 20 7.00 8.56 -43.30
N VAL A 21 8.17 9.06 -42.88
CA VAL A 21 8.61 9.02 -41.49
C VAL A 21 7.70 9.89 -40.62
N SER A 22 7.36 11.10 -41.08
CA SER A 22 6.44 11.99 -40.36
C SER A 22 5.06 11.37 -40.17
N LYS A 23 4.51 10.71 -41.20
CA LYS A 23 3.23 10.03 -41.11
C LYS A 23 3.30 8.84 -40.14
N TYR A 24 4.31 8.00 -40.26
CA TYR A 24 4.49 6.84 -39.39
C TYR A 24 4.62 7.25 -37.91
N ILE A 25 5.40 8.29 -37.62
CA ILE A 25 5.56 8.83 -36.26
C ILE A 25 4.23 9.39 -35.75
N SER A 26 3.52 10.18 -36.57
CA SER A 26 2.21 10.75 -36.21
C SER A 26 1.19 9.67 -35.90
N ASP A 27 1.08 8.64 -36.75
CA ASP A 27 0.15 7.53 -36.56
C ASP A 27 0.52 6.71 -35.31
N SER A 28 1.82 6.48 -35.08
CA SER A 28 2.31 5.76 -33.91
C SER A 28 2.03 6.49 -32.60
N ILE A 29 2.26 7.81 -32.55
CA ILE A 29 1.96 8.65 -31.37
C ILE A 29 0.44 8.70 -31.14
N THR A 30 -0.35 8.88 -32.19
CA THR A 30 -1.82 8.94 -32.09
C THR A 30 -2.39 7.63 -31.56
N ALA A 31 -1.91 6.49 -32.07
CA ALA A 31 -2.34 5.17 -31.60
C ALA A 31 -1.94 4.92 -30.14
N ALA A 32 -0.71 5.31 -29.74
CA ALA A 32 -0.25 5.17 -28.37
C ALA A 32 -1.09 6.03 -27.40
N LEU A 33 -1.39 7.27 -27.77
CA LEU A 33 -2.19 8.18 -26.96
C LEU A 33 -3.65 7.73 -26.86
N ALA A 34 -4.24 7.28 -27.96
CA ALA A 34 -5.60 6.72 -27.97
C ALA A 34 -5.70 5.50 -27.03
N LYS A 35 -4.73 4.59 -27.10
CA LYS A 35 -4.67 3.42 -26.22
C LYS A 35 -4.55 3.80 -24.74
N GLN A 36 -3.72 4.80 -24.41
CA GLN A 36 -3.59 5.28 -23.03
C GLN A 36 -4.87 5.95 -22.54
N HIS A 37 -5.55 6.69 -23.41
CA HIS A 37 -6.82 7.34 -23.10
C HIS A 37 -7.93 6.31 -22.83
N ASP A 38 -8.04 5.27 -23.66
CA ASP A 38 -9.02 4.19 -23.47
C ASP A 38 -8.75 3.41 -22.18
N GLU A 39 -7.48 3.15 -21.85
CA GLU A 39 -7.11 2.49 -20.60
C GLU A 39 -7.44 3.36 -19.38
N LEU A 40 -7.23 4.67 -19.46
CA LEU A 40 -7.59 5.61 -18.39
C LEU A 40 -9.11 5.66 -18.18
N ILE A 41 -9.89 5.70 -19.26
CA ILE A 41 -11.36 5.66 -19.20
C ILE A 41 -11.82 4.36 -18.55
N ALA A 42 -11.29 3.21 -18.98
CA ALA A 42 -11.66 1.92 -18.40
C ALA A 42 -11.37 1.84 -16.90
N LYS A 43 -10.23 2.39 -16.45
CA LYS A 43 -9.91 2.47 -15.01
C LYS A 43 -10.85 3.42 -14.26
N LEU A 44 -11.24 4.53 -14.87
CA LEU A 44 -12.18 5.48 -14.28
C LEU A 44 -13.59 4.86 -14.15
N GLU A 45 -14.05 4.13 -15.16
CA GLU A 45 -15.32 3.39 -15.12
C GLU A 45 -15.31 2.31 -14.03
N GLN A 46 -14.20 1.57 -13.88
CA GLN A 46 -14.04 0.62 -12.79
C GLN A 46 -14.11 1.31 -11.42
N LEU A 47 -13.48 2.48 -11.27
CA LEU A 47 -13.53 3.24 -10.03
C LEU A 47 -14.96 3.71 -9.70
N ILE A 48 -15.69 4.23 -10.71
CA ILE A 48 -17.09 4.65 -10.55
C ILE A 48 -17.98 3.46 -10.16
N ALA A 49 -17.76 2.28 -10.76
CA ALA A 49 -18.50 1.07 -10.44
C ALA A 49 -18.24 0.59 -8.99
N VAL A 50 -16.99 0.66 -8.53
CA VAL A 50 -16.62 0.35 -7.15
C VAL A 50 -17.27 1.37 -6.20
N ASP A 51 -17.17 2.66 -6.48
CA ASP A 51 -17.75 3.73 -5.66
C ASP A 51 -19.28 3.63 -5.55
N SER A 52 -19.95 3.32 -6.66
CA SER A 52 -21.40 3.09 -6.70
C SER A 52 -21.80 1.86 -5.90
N SER A 53 -21.01 0.79 -5.98
CA SER A 53 -21.22 -0.43 -5.20
C SER A 53 -21.06 -0.19 -3.70
N LEU A 54 -20.03 0.57 -3.31
CA LEU A 54 -19.83 0.98 -1.92
C LEU A 54 -20.97 1.87 -1.42
N SER A 55 -21.39 2.86 -2.20
CA SER A 55 -22.52 3.74 -1.86
C SER A 55 -23.84 2.97 -1.70
N SER A 56 -24.06 1.93 -2.52
CA SER A 56 -25.23 1.06 -2.39
C SER A 56 -25.19 0.21 -1.11
N ILE A 57 -24.03 -0.34 -0.73
CA ILE A 57 -23.85 -1.10 0.52
C ILE A 57 -24.07 -0.20 1.75
N ILE A 58 -23.60 1.05 1.69
CA ILE A 58 -23.79 2.03 2.78
C ILE A 58 -25.24 2.48 2.86
N SER A 59 -25.91 2.68 1.71
CA SER A 59 -27.32 3.10 1.70
C SER A 59 -28.27 1.98 2.15
N SER A 60 -27.95 0.71 1.85
CA SER A 60 -28.73 -0.45 2.28
C SER A 60 -28.55 -0.83 3.76
N THR A 61 -27.63 -0.18 4.48
CA THR A 61 -27.47 -0.32 5.94
C THR A 61 -28.24 0.72 6.76
N HIS A 62 -28.95 1.67 6.11
CA HIS A 62 -29.71 2.71 6.82
C HIS A 62 -31.13 2.29 7.24
N GLU A 63 -31.72 1.24 6.65
CA GLU A 63 -33.09 0.81 6.97
C GLU A 63 -33.25 -0.72 7.13
N GLN A 64 -32.55 -1.37 8.06
CA GLN A 64 -33.08 -2.66 8.55
C GLN A 64 -32.69 -2.99 10.00
N PRO A 65 -33.65 -3.46 10.84
CA PRO A 65 -33.36 -3.93 12.19
C PRO A 65 -32.54 -5.22 12.14
N ALA A 66 -31.60 -5.30 13.08
CA ALA A 66 -30.70 -6.40 13.39
C ALA A 66 -31.18 -7.81 12.97
N HIS A 67 -30.47 -8.47 12.05
CA HIS A 67 -30.22 -9.92 12.11
C HIS A 67 -28.90 -10.30 11.40
N PRO A 68 -28.21 -11.37 11.86
CA PRO A 68 -26.80 -11.61 11.59
C PRO A 68 -26.61 -12.51 10.36
N ILE A 69 -25.97 -12.02 9.29
CA ILE A 69 -25.60 -12.84 8.14
C ILE A 69 -24.10 -12.72 7.85
N ILE A 70 -23.39 -13.75 8.34
CA ILE A 70 -22.28 -14.47 7.69
C ILE A 70 -21.17 -13.61 7.05
N SER A 71 -20.15 -13.35 7.88
CA SER A 71 -18.74 -13.67 7.65
C SER A 71 -18.06 -13.26 6.34
N ASN A 72 -17.88 -11.94 6.16
CA ASN A 72 -16.58 -11.40 5.74
C ASN A 72 -15.92 -10.73 6.95
N SER A 73 -15.62 -11.53 7.98
CA SER A 73 -15.20 -11.05 9.30
C SER A 73 -13.94 -10.18 9.26
N ALA A 74 -13.02 -10.44 8.32
CA ALA A 74 -11.79 -9.65 8.19
C ALA A 74 -12.04 -8.25 7.58
N LEU A 75 -12.87 -8.14 6.55
CA LEU A 75 -13.14 -6.85 5.88
C LEU A 75 -14.06 -5.98 6.72
N TYR A 76 -15.13 -6.55 7.30
CA TYR A 76 -16.01 -5.82 8.20
C TYR A 76 -15.28 -5.36 9.46
N SER A 77 -14.41 -6.20 10.05
CA SER A 77 -13.58 -5.83 11.20
C SER A 77 -12.59 -4.71 10.86
N THR A 78 -11.97 -4.76 9.67
CA THR A 78 -10.99 -3.74 9.25
C THR A 78 -11.68 -2.41 8.98
N VAL A 79 -12.80 -2.41 8.25
CA VAL A 79 -13.56 -1.18 7.96
C VAL A 79 -14.18 -0.60 9.23
N ALA A 80 -14.80 -1.42 10.08
CA ALA A 80 -15.31 -0.97 11.38
C ALA A 80 -14.19 -0.41 12.27
N ARG A 81 -13.00 -1.04 12.28
CA ARG A 81 -11.83 -0.49 12.98
C ARG A 81 -11.39 0.83 12.39
N VAL A 82 -11.23 0.97 11.08
CA VAL A 82 -10.76 2.23 10.47
C VAL A 82 -11.79 3.36 10.66
N VAL A 83 -13.08 3.07 10.57
CA VAL A 83 -14.16 4.05 10.73
C VAL A 83 -14.36 4.47 12.19
N HIS A 84 -14.16 3.55 13.14
CA HIS A 84 -14.41 3.82 14.57
C HIS A 84 -13.16 4.01 15.43
N THR A 85 -11.96 3.78 14.90
CA THR A 85 -10.71 3.96 15.65
C THR A 85 -10.10 5.31 15.30
N ASP A 86 -10.12 6.22 16.27
CA ASP A 86 -9.45 7.51 16.19
C ASP A 86 -7.95 7.35 15.82
N ALA A 87 -7.42 8.27 15.01
CA ALA A 87 -6.01 8.35 14.66
C ALA A 87 -5.10 8.39 15.90
N ALA A 88 -5.57 8.98 17.01
CA ALA A 88 -4.87 8.95 18.28
C ALA A 88 -4.69 7.52 18.82
N VAL A 89 -5.72 6.67 18.70
CA VAL A 89 -5.68 5.27 19.15
C VAL A 89 -4.76 4.45 18.25
N LEU A 90 -4.77 4.67 16.94
CA LEU A 90 -3.86 4.00 16.01
C LEU A 90 -2.40 4.35 16.29
N LYS A 91 -2.11 5.62 16.58
CA LYS A 91 -0.76 6.08 16.97
C LYS A 91 -0.29 5.41 18.26
N GLU A 92 -1.18 5.19 19.21
CA GLU A 92 -0.88 4.47 20.46
C GLU A 92 -0.73 2.95 20.25
N ILE A 93 -1.41 2.35 19.27
CA ILE A 93 -1.22 0.94 18.91
C ILE A 93 0.14 0.74 18.21
N ALA A 94 0.53 1.67 17.32
CA ALA A 94 1.76 1.58 16.55
C ALA A 94 3.05 1.58 17.41
N LYS A 95 2.98 2.11 18.63
CA LYS A 95 4.09 2.10 19.58
C LYS A 95 4.30 0.77 20.32
N ARG A 96 3.39 -0.21 20.16
CA ARG A 96 3.40 -1.46 20.92
C ARG A 96 4.13 -2.56 20.16
N ALA A 97 4.90 -3.35 20.89
CA ALA A 97 5.47 -4.60 20.41
C ALA A 97 4.82 -5.79 21.15
N VAL A 98 4.69 -6.94 20.48
CA VAL A 98 4.07 -8.15 21.04
C VAL A 98 5.01 -9.33 20.88
N PHE A 99 5.25 -10.05 21.99
CA PHE A 99 5.94 -11.33 21.99
C PHE A 99 4.91 -12.46 22.00
N ILE A 100 4.93 -13.33 20.98
CA ILE A 100 4.02 -14.47 20.85
C ILE A 100 4.75 -15.75 21.26
N GLY A 101 4.06 -16.65 21.97
CA GLY A 101 4.59 -17.97 22.34
C GLY A 101 5.47 -17.98 23.58
N VAL A 102 5.48 -16.92 24.39
CA VAL A 102 6.21 -16.91 25.66
C VAL A 102 5.42 -17.67 26.74
N PRO A 103 5.90 -18.83 27.21
CA PRO A 103 5.16 -19.63 28.18
C PRO A 103 5.00 -18.88 29.50
N HIS A 104 3.85 -19.09 30.16
CA HIS A 104 3.60 -18.63 31.52
C HIS A 104 4.40 -19.50 32.50
N ALA A 105 5.03 -18.89 33.51
CA ALA A 105 5.62 -19.65 34.61
C ALA A 105 4.52 -20.09 35.59
N SER A 106 4.84 -20.95 36.55
CA SER A 106 3.85 -21.48 37.51
C SER A 106 3.20 -20.41 38.39
N THR A 107 3.82 -19.23 38.53
CA THR A 107 3.29 -18.11 39.31
C THR A 107 3.55 -16.76 38.60
N LYS A 108 2.88 -15.69 39.08
CA LYS A 108 2.92 -14.35 38.48
C LYS A 108 4.32 -13.73 38.51
N ASP A 109 4.98 -13.76 39.66
CA ASP A 109 6.30 -13.13 39.85
C ASP A 109 7.41 -13.66 38.92
N PRO A 110 7.62 -14.98 38.76
CA PRO A 110 8.61 -15.50 37.81
C PRO A 110 8.22 -15.22 36.36
N THR A 111 6.92 -15.12 36.05
CA THR A 111 6.47 -14.68 34.73
C THR A 111 6.86 -13.23 34.46
N THR A 112 6.51 -12.30 35.37
CA THR A 112 6.83 -10.88 35.21
C THR A 112 8.34 -10.63 35.15
N LYS A 113 9.12 -11.36 35.95
CA LYS A 113 10.60 -11.27 35.91
C LYS A 113 11.15 -11.75 34.58
N LYS A 114 10.64 -12.88 34.05
CA LYS A 114 11.03 -13.42 32.74
C LYS A 114 10.67 -12.46 31.61
N ASP A 115 9.46 -11.91 31.63
CA ASP A 115 8.98 -10.97 30.62
C ASP A 115 9.83 -9.69 30.62
N SER A 116 10.14 -9.14 31.81
CA SER A 116 11.00 -7.96 31.95
C SER A 116 12.42 -8.21 31.45
N SER A 117 13.01 -9.37 31.78
CA SER A 117 14.34 -9.74 31.31
C SER A 117 14.39 -9.91 29.80
N MET A 118 13.35 -10.48 29.20
CA MET A 118 13.26 -10.67 27.75
C MET A 118 13.15 -9.32 27.03
N VAL A 119 12.32 -8.42 27.53
CA VAL A 119 12.16 -7.07 26.96
C VAL A 119 13.47 -6.28 27.04
N ALA A 120 14.16 -6.33 28.18
CA ALA A 120 15.45 -5.67 28.34
C ALA A 120 16.50 -6.21 27.37
N GLU A 121 16.55 -7.53 27.18
CA GLU A 121 17.49 -8.17 26.26
C GLU A 121 17.22 -7.75 24.80
N VAL A 122 15.96 -7.77 24.37
CA VAL A 122 15.57 -7.39 23.01
C VAL A 122 15.87 -5.93 22.73
N ILE A 123 15.61 -5.03 23.69
CA ILE A 123 15.94 -3.62 23.57
C ILE A 123 17.47 -3.44 23.43
N ARG A 124 18.26 -4.16 24.23
CA ARG A 124 19.73 -4.10 24.14
C ARG A 124 20.27 -4.63 22.81
N GLN A 125 19.64 -5.63 22.22
CA GLN A 125 20.01 -6.16 20.91
C GLN A 125 19.51 -5.30 19.73
N SER A 126 18.57 -4.38 19.98
CA SER A 126 17.99 -3.55 18.92
C SER A 126 18.90 -2.40 18.46
N ASP A 127 19.99 -2.12 19.19
CA ASP A 127 20.89 -0.96 19.01
C ASP A 127 20.17 0.41 18.92
N SER A 128 18.90 0.47 19.36
CA SER A 128 18.12 1.71 19.36
C SER A 128 18.37 2.51 20.62
N ARG A 129 19.03 3.66 20.45
CA ARG A 129 19.36 4.57 21.55
C ARG A 129 18.12 5.11 22.25
N GLU A 130 17.05 5.39 21.50
CA GLU A 130 15.77 5.85 22.05
C GLU A 130 15.12 4.78 22.95
N LEU A 131 15.20 3.50 22.57
CA LEU A 131 14.65 2.41 23.37
C LEU A 131 15.50 2.11 24.60
N LEU A 132 16.83 2.25 24.49
CA LEU A 132 17.74 2.14 25.63
C LEU A 132 17.48 3.24 26.67
N ASP A 133 17.39 4.50 26.23
CA ASP A 133 17.10 5.63 27.12
C ASP A 133 15.71 5.47 27.77
N ALA A 134 14.71 5.01 27.02
CA ALA A 134 13.38 4.73 27.55
C ALA A 134 13.37 3.57 28.57
N LEU A 135 14.21 2.55 28.37
CA LEU A 135 14.37 1.44 29.31
C LEU A 135 15.03 1.91 30.62
N GLU A 136 16.10 2.70 30.53
CA GLU A 136 16.80 3.26 31.69
C GLU A 136 15.94 4.26 32.47
N ALA A 137 15.12 5.05 31.77
CA ALA A 137 14.15 5.97 32.38
C ALA A 137 12.92 5.27 32.97
N GLY A 138 12.76 3.95 32.78
CA GLY A 138 11.60 3.20 33.27
C GLY A 138 10.30 3.48 32.49
N ASN A 139 10.40 4.01 31.27
CA ASN A 139 9.25 4.34 30.42
C ASN A 139 8.75 3.16 29.56
N ILE A 140 9.29 1.96 29.76
CA ILE A 140 8.84 0.73 29.11
C ILE A 140 7.91 -0.03 30.04
N SER A 141 6.67 -0.25 29.61
CA SER A 141 5.71 -1.08 30.33
C SER A 141 5.43 -2.38 29.58
N THR A 142 5.15 -3.44 30.34
CA THR A 142 4.88 -4.78 29.80
C THR A 142 3.58 -5.30 30.38
N GLN A 143 2.71 -5.84 29.53
CA GLN A 143 1.47 -6.47 29.94
C GLN A 143 1.26 -7.75 29.13
N ARG A 144 0.74 -8.80 29.77
CA ARG A 144 0.25 -9.98 29.05
C ARG A 144 -1.19 -9.74 28.61
N HIS A 145 -1.50 -10.20 27.41
CA HIS A 145 -2.89 -10.30 26.98
C HIS A 145 -3.59 -11.35 27.87
N PRO A 146 -4.80 -11.08 28.40
CA PRO A 146 -5.59 -12.06 29.15
C PRO A 146 -5.89 -13.32 28.34
#